data_AF-A0A2E0CKQ1-F1
#
_entry.id   AF-A0A2E0CKQ1-F1
#
_cell.length_a   1.000
_cell.length_b   1.000
_cell.length_c   1.000
_cell.angle_alpha   90.00
_cell.angle_beta   90.00
_cell.angle_gamma   90.00
#
_symmetry.space_group_name_H-M   'P 1'
#
loop_
_entity.id
_entity.type
_entity.pdbx_description
1 polymer ?
#
loop_
_entity_poly.entity_id
_entity_poly.type
_entity_poly.pdbx_seq_one_letter_code
_entity_poly.pdbx_strand_id
1 'polypeptide(L)' 'MHDGIHSEKQGVPSATICTDRFIQTAGAMAKLWGADSYPTIFTEHPIGNLDREALRQRAEKLAPIIIQTLTVGY' A
#
# COMPACT_ATOMS: atom_id res chain seq x y z
N MET A 1 3.46 5.06 -3.91
CA MET A 1 3.82 5.91 -2.76
C MET A 1 3.50 7.36 -3.03
N HIS A 2 4.10 7.97 -4.07
CA HIS A 2 3.92 9.38 -4.41
C HIS A 2 2.47 9.84 -4.36
N ASP A 3 1.58 9.22 -5.14
CA ASP A 3 0.20 9.68 -5.27
C ASP A 3 -0.57 9.54 -3.96
N GLY A 4 -0.45 8.40 -3.28
CA GLY A 4 -1.11 8.18 -2.00
C GLY A 4 -0.67 9.14 -0.90
N ILE A 5 0.61 9.51 -0.84
CA ILE A 5 1.11 10.55 0.09
C ILE A 5 0.47 11.91 -0.23
N HIS A 6 0.34 12.26 -1.51
CA HIS A 6 -0.26 13.52 -1.92
C HIS A 6 -1.77 13.56 -1.66
N SER A 7 -2.48 12.45 -1.86
CA SER A 7 -3.90 12.32 -1.49
C SER A 7 -4.12 12.56 0.00
N GLU A 8 -3.33 11.91 0.87
CA GLU A 8 -3.43 12.11 2.33
C GLU A 8 -3.16 13.56 2.74
N LYS A 9 -2.14 14.20 2.14
CA LYS A 9 -1.85 15.63 2.37
C LYS A 9 -2.99 16.56 1.95
N GLN A 10 -3.87 16.12 1.06
CA GLN A 10 -5.08 16.83 0.65
C GLN A 10 -6.32 16.45 1.48
N GLY A 11 -6.17 15.63 2.52
CA GLY A 11 -7.26 15.18 3.38
C GLY A 11 -8.11 14.06 2.75
N VAL A 12 -7.60 13.38 1.72
CA VAL A 12 -8.27 12.24 1.07
C VAL A 12 -7.56 10.95 1.50
N PRO A 13 -8.22 10.08 2.28
CA PRO A 13 -7.65 8.79 2.67
C PRO A 13 -7.25 7.92 1.47
N SER A 14 -6.11 7.26 1.55
CA SER A 14 -5.50 6.48 0.48
C SER A 14 -4.74 5.26 1.00
N ALA A 15 -5.12 4.08 0.53
CA ALA A 15 -4.39 2.84 0.77
C ALA A 15 -3.45 2.51 -0.40
N THR A 16 -2.14 2.75 -0.23
CA THR A 16 -1.16 2.33 -1.25
C THR A 16 -0.73 0.89 -1.05
N ILE A 17 -0.86 0.07 -2.09
CA ILE A 17 -0.42 -1.33 -2.11
C ILE A 17 0.78 -1.47 -3.06
N CYS A 18 1.80 -2.21 -2.65
CA CYS A 18 2.96 -2.53 -3.49
C CYS A 18 3.50 -3.92 -3.19
N THR A 19 4.36 -4.46 -4.05
CA THR A 19 5.01 -5.74 -3.74
C THR A 19 6.22 -5.54 -2.81
N ASP A 20 6.53 -6.55 -2.01
CA ASP A 20 7.65 -6.61 -1.07
C ASP A 20 9.02 -6.24 -1.66
N ARG A 21 9.24 -6.48 -2.96
CA ARG A 21 10.43 -6.02 -3.71
C ARG A 21 10.70 -4.52 -3.60
N PHE A 22 9.68 -3.71 -3.32
CA PHE A 22 9.77 -2.26 -3.26
C PHE A 22 9.83 -1.70 -1.85
N ILE A 23 9.96 -2.51 -0.79
CA ILE A 23 10.00 -2.01 0.60
C ILE A 23 11.05 -0.90 0.78
N GLN A 24 12.27 -1.11 0.27
CA GLN A 24 13.34 -0.11 0.36
C GLN A 24 13.03 1.17 -0.42
N THR A 25 12.58 1.02 -1.67
CA THR A 25 12.20 2.17 -2.52
C THR A 25 11.04 2.94 -1.93
N ALA A 26 10.05 2.25 -1.37
CA ALA A 26 8.89 2.85 -0.73
C ALA A 26 9.28 3.68 0.49
N GLY A 27 10.15 3.15 1.36
CA GLY A 27 10.68 3.89 2.51
C GLY A 27 11.50 5.11 2.09
N ALA A 28 12.34 4.98 1.06
CA ALA A 28 13.10 6.11 0.52
C ALA A 28 12.17 7.22 -0.04
N MET A 29 11.12 6.83 -0.76
CA MET A 29 10.12 7.77 -1.28
C MET A 29 9.32 8.44 -0.16
N ALA A 30 8.88 7.67 0.83
CA ALA A 30 8.19 8.18 2.00
C ALA A 30 9.03 9.27 2.70
N LYS A 31 10.31 8.98 2.93
CA LYS A 31 11.26 9.93 3.52
C LYS A 31 11.49 11.18 2.67
N LEU A 32 11.65 11.02 1.36
CA LEU A 32 11.82 12.13 0.43
C LEU A 32 10.66 13.13 0.51
N TRP A 33 9.44 12.63 0.75
CA TRP A 33 8.23 13.45 0.85
C TRP A 33 7.86 13.84 2.29
N GLY A 34 8.72 13.58 3.27
CA GLY A 34 8.50 13.89 4.69
C GLY A 34 7.35 13.09 5.31
N ALA A 35 7.11 11.87 4.84
CA ALA A 35 6.02 11.00 5.22
C ALA A 35 6.53 9.64 5.72
N ASP A 36 7.53 9.64 6.60
CA ASP A 36 8.24 8.44 7.08
C ASP A 36 7.31 7.35 7.64
N SER A 37 6.16 7.73 8.20
CA SER A 37 5.14 6.82 8.74
C SER A 37 4.08 6.36 7.73
N TYR A 38 4.20 6.71 6.44
CA TYR A 38 3.20 6.40 5.41
C TYR A 38 2.96 4.86 5.29
N PRO A 39 1.71 4.37 5.43
CA PRO A 39 1.37 2.98 5.76
C PRO A 39 1.28 2.16 4.49
N THR A 40 2.41 2.02 3.81
CA THR A 40 2.43 1.21 2.60
C THR A 40 2.07 -0.24 2.91
N ILE A 41 1.03 -0.74 2.25
CA ILE A 41 0.63 -2.15 2.36
C ILE A 41 1.50 -2.95 1.39
N PHE A 42 2.17 -3.99 1.89
CA PHE A 42 3.01 -4.85 1.08
C PHE A 42 2.37 -6.23 0.86
N THR A 43 2.55 -6.76 -0.34
CA THR A 43 2.18 -8.13 -0.71
C THR A 43 3.35 -8.83 -1.41
N GLU A 44 3.35 -10.15 -1.41
CA GLU A 44 4.41 -10.96 -2.03
C GLU A 44 4.48 -10.74 -3.57
N HIS A 45 5.70 -10.63 -4.10
CA HIS A 45 5.99 -10.73 -5.53
C HIS A 45 6.15 -12.20 -5.98
N PRO A 46 5.72 -12.60 -7.20
CA PRO A 46 5.06 -11.81 -8.23
C PRO A 46 3.53 -11.80 -8.09
N ILE A 47 2.91 -10.72 -8.61
CA ILE A 47 1.46 -10.66 -8.81
C ILE A 47 1.07 -11.17 -10.20
N GLY A 48 1.91 -10.92 -11.21
CA GLY A 48 1.61 -11.23 -12.61
C GLY A 48 1.47 -12.72 -12.95
N ASN A 49 1.95 -13.61 -12.09
CA ASN A 49 1.88 -15.07 -12.29
C ASN A 49 0.69 -15.71 -11.57
N LEU A 50 -0.07 -14.95 -10.78
CA LEU A 50 -1.22 -15.49 -10.07
C LEU A 50 -2.37 -15.71 -11.06
N ASP A 51 -3.03 -16.86 -10.94
CA ASP A 51 -4.34 -17.02 -11.54
C ASP A 51 -5.39 -16.16 -10.82
N ARG A 52 -6.61 -16.15 -11.37
CA ARG A 52 -7.71 -15.34 -10.84
C ARG A 52 -8.07 -15.69 -9.40
N GLU A 53 -8.00 -16.96 -9.03
CA GLU A 53 -8.40 -17.42 -7.70
C GLU A 53 -7.33 -17.09 -6.66
N ALA A 54 -6.06 -17.32 -6.98
CA ALA A 54 -4.94 -16.92 -6.14
C ALA A 54 -4.89 -15.39 -5.95
N LEU A 55 -5.17 -14.62 -7.00
CA LEU A 55 -5.27 -13.16 -6.90
C LEU A 55 -6.43 -12.73 -6.00
N ARG A 56 -7.60 -13.40 -6.09
CA ARG A 56 -8.75 -13.14 -5.23
C ARG A 56 -8.45 -13.42 -3.77
N GLN A 57 -7.86 -14.57 -3.46
CA GLN A 57 -7.46 -14.92 -2.08
C GLN A 57 -6.45 -13.93 -1.51
N ARG A 58 -5.53 -13.42 -2.35
CA ARG A 58 -4.58 -12.39 -1.95
C ARG A 58 -5.28 -11.06 -1.67
N ALA A 59 -6.22 -10.65 -2.51
CA ALA A 59 -7.04 -9.46 -2.27
C ALA A 59 -7.88 -9.58 -0.98
N GLU A 60 -8.51 -10.73 -0.75
CA GLU A 60 -9.29 -11.00 0.47
C GLU A 60 -8.44 -10.91 1.74
N LYS A 61 -7.17 -11.34 1.69
CA LYS A 61 -6.23 -11.18 2.80
C LYS A 61 -5.83 -9.72 3.05
N LEU A 62 -5.72 -8.90 2.01
CA LEU A 62 -5.36 -7.48 2.15
C LEU A 62 -6.56 -6.59 2.51
N ALA A 63 -7.79 -7.01 2.19
CA ALA A 63 -8.99 -6.19 2.36
C ALA A 63 -9.18 -5.65 3.79
N PRO A 64 -8.99 -6.41 4.89
CA PRO A 64 -9.10 -5.88 6.24
C PRO A 64 -8.08 -4.76 6.53
N ILE A 65 -6.85 -4.90 6.01
CA ILE A 65 -5.79 -3.90 6.20
C ILE A 65 -6.15 -2.63 5.42
N ILE A 66 -6.63 -2.77 4.18
CA ILE A 66 -7.08 -1.64 3.35
C ILE A 66 -8.21 -0.87 4.05
N ILE A 67 -9.21 -1.58 4.56
CA ILE A 67 -10.34 -0.97 5.29
C ILE A 67 -9.82 -0.21 6.51
N GLN A 68 -8.93 -0.82 7.30
CA GLN A 68 -8.33 -0.16 8.46
C GLN A 68 -7.60 1.13 8.06
N THR A 69 -6.73 1.08 7.05
CA THR A 69 -5.99 2.25 6.54
C THR A 69 -6.93 3.38 6.12
N LEU A 70 -8.03 3.07 5.43
CA LEU A 70 -8.96 4.08 4.90
C LEU A 70 -9.93 4.66 5.94
N THR A 71 -10.19 3.95 7.05
CA THR A 71 -11.26 4.33 8.00
C THR A 71 -10.77 4.77 9.36
N VAL A 72 -9.61 4.29 9.80
CA VAL A 72 -9.05 4.57 11.14
C VAL A 72 -7.83 5.48 11.06
N GLY A 73 -7.16 5.54 9.90
CA GLY A 73 -5.85 6.20 9.76
C GLY A 73 -4.71 5.33 10.32
N TYR A 74 -3.50 5.89 10.34
CA TYR A 74 -2.26 5.22 10.75
C TYR A 74 -1.36 6.13 11.59
#